data_AF-Q93U56-F1
#
_entry.id   AF-Q93U56-F1
#
_cell.length_a   1.000
_cell.length_b   1.000
_cell.length_c   1.000
_cell.angle_alpha   90.00
_cell.angle_beta   90.00
_cell.angle_gamma   90.00
#
_symmetry.space_group_name_H-M   'P 1'
#
loop_
_entity.id
_entity.type
_entity.pdbx_description
1 polymer ?
#
loop_
_entity_poly.entity_id
_entity_poly.type
_entity_poly.pdbx_seq_one_letter_code
_entity_poly.pdbx_strand_id
1 'polypeptide(L)' 'YGASYILKEMLTLKSDDIFGRIKLYKNLISGEQNCISGIPESFQILLKEIQALCFDINVI' A
#
# COMPACT_ATOMS: atom_id res chain seq x y z
N TYR A 1 1.61 11.11 -18.76
CA TYR A 1 0.96 9.79 -18.80
C TYR A 1 -0.17 9.57 -17.79
N GLY A 2 -0.50 10.48 -16.86
CA GLY A 2 -1.74 10.34 -16.05
C GLY A 2 -1.92 9.00 -15.33
N ALA A 3 -0.83 8.28 -15.06
CA ALA A 3 -0.82 6.88 -14.65
C ALA A 3 -0.81 6.73 -13.12
N SER A 4 -1.48 7.64 -12.40
CA SER A 4 -1.50 7.67 -10.94
C SER A 4 -2.00 6.36 -10.33
N TYR A 5 -3.02 5.73 -10.95
CA TYR A 5 -3.56 4.44 -10.54
C TYR A 5 -2.57 3.29 -10.73
N ILE A 6 -1.86 3.25 -11.86
CA ILE A 6 -0.87 2.21 -12.16
C ILE A 6 0.30 2.32 -11.16
N LEU A 7 0.79 3.54 -10.93
CA LEU A 7 1.85 3.77 -9.96
C LEU A 7 1.41 3.39 -8.54
N LYS A 8 0.19 3.77 -8.15
CA LYS A 8 -0.38 3.40 -6.85
C LYS A 8 -0.46 1.88 -6.68
N GLU A 9 -0.94 1.15 -7.68
CA GLU A 9 -0.98 -0.31 -7.63
C GLU A 9 0.41 -0.94 -7.49
N MET A 10 1.40 -0.42 -8.25
CA MET A 10 2.77 -0.92 -8.17
C MET A 10 3.39 -0.73 -6.79
N LEU A 11 3.11 0.38 -6.12
CA LEU A 11 3.67 0.72 -4.80
C LEU A 11 2.87 0.13 -3.62
N THR A 12 1.72 -0.49 -3.85
CA THR A 12 0.87 -1.02 -2.77
C THR A 12 0.46 -2.47 -3.03
N LEU A 13 -0.61 -2.68 -3.80
CA LEU A 13 -1.25 -3.98 -4.02
C LEU A 13 -0.32 -5.03 -4.66
N LYS A 14 0.67 -4.58 -5.44
CA LYS A 14 1.62 -5.47 -6.14
C LYS A 14 2.95 -5.67 -5.40
N SER A 15 3.27 -4.87 -4.38
CA SER A 15 4.55 -4.89 -3.67
C SER A 15 4.40 -5.11 -2.17
N ASP A 16 3.74 -4.16 -1.49
CA ASP A 16 3.89 -3.95 -0.04
C ASP A 16 2.60 -4.20 0.79
N ASP A 17 1.44 -4.44 0.19
CA ASP A 17 0.18 -4.62 0.93
C ASP A 17 -0.23 -6.11 1.01
N ILE A 18 0.09 -6.79 2.12
CA ILE A 18 -0.17 -8.23 2.31
C ILE A 18 -1.68 -8.53 2.23
N PHE A 19 -2.51 -7.76 2.92
CA PHE A 19 -3.95 -7.96 2.96
C PHE A 19 -4.61 -7.59 1.63
N GLY A 20 -4.19 -6.47 1.03
CA GLY A 20 -4.64 -6.03 -0.27
C GLY A 20 -4.34 -7.04 -1.36
N ARG A 21 -3.19 -7.72 -1.31
CA ARG A 21 -2.79 -8.75 -2.28
C ARG A 21 -3.71 -9.97 -2.24
N ILE A 22 -4.08 -10.46 -1.06
CA ILE A 22 -5.04 -11.59 -0.91
C ILE A 22 -6.42 -11.20 -1.45
N LYS A 23 -6.88 -10.00 -1.13
CA LYS A 23 -8.17 -9.50 -1.61
C LYS A 23 -8.16 -9.30 -3.13
N LEU A 24 -7.07 -8.78 -3.68
CA LEU A 24 -6.86 -8.66 -5.12
C LEU A 24 -6.94 -10.02 -5.81
N TYR A 25 -6.26 -11.05 -5.27
CA TYR A 25 -6.35 -12.41 -5.82
C TYR A 25 -7.78 -12.94 -5.82
N LYS A 26 -8.51 -12.77 -4.71
CA LYS A 26 -9.93 -13.18 -4.64
C LYS A 26 -10.77 -12.44 -5.69
N ASN A 27 -10.56 -11.14 -5.83
CA ASN A 27 -11.32 -10.30 -6.75
C ASN A 27 -11.03 -10.64 -8.22
N LEU A 28 -9.77 -10.98 -8.55
CA LEU A 28 -9.39 -11.49 -9.87
C LEU A 28 -10.11 -12.80 -10.21
N ILE A 29 -10.26 -13.70 -9.24
CA ILE A 29 -10.97 -14.98 -9.42
C ILE A 29 -12.48 -14.74 -9.54
N SER A 30 -13.04 -13.84 -8.73
CA SER A 30 -14.48 -13.52 -8.72
C SER A 30 -14.93 -12.58 -9.84
N GLY A 31 -14.01 -12.00 -10.61
CA GLY A 31 -14.31 -11.02 -11.65
C GLY A 31 -14.72 -9.64 -11.12
N GLU A 32 -14.47 -9.35 -9.84
CA GLU A 32 -14.76 -8.04 -9.23
C GLU A 32 -13.60 -7.07 -9.48
N GLN A 33 -13.90 -5.84 -9.89
CA GLN A 33 -12.88 -4.81 -10.17
C GLN A 33 -12.49 -3.96 -8.95
N ASN A 34 -13.02 -4.28 -7.77
CA ASN A 34 -12.82 -3.46 -6.59
C ASN A 34 -11.39 -3.60 -6.06
N CYS A 35 -10.61 -2.53 -6.16
CA CYS A 35 -9.25 -2.48 -5.63
C CYS A 35 -9.12 -1.30 -4.66
N ILE A 36 -9.08 -1.60 -3.36
CA ILE A 36 -8.81 -0.60 -2.32
C ILE A 36 -7.36 -0.79 -1.90
N SER A 37 -6.54 0.22 -2.18
CA SER A 37 -5.13 0.26 -1.83
C SER A 37 -4.94 1.18 -0.63
N GLY A 38 -4.31 0.65 0.43
CA GLY A 38 -4.00 1.36 1.67
C GLY A 38 -2.63 2.03 1.68
N ILE A 39 -2.16 2.39 2.87
CA ILE A 39 -0.80 2.90 3.10
C ILE A 39 0.19 1.72 2.97
N PRO A 40 1.28 1.83 2.19
CA PRO A 40 2.29 0.78 2.09
C PRO A 40 2.90 0.43 3.45
N GLU A 41 3.19 -0.85 3.70
CA GLU A 41 3.88 -1.29 4.91
C GLU A 41 5.29 -0.68 5.01
N SER A 42 5.99 -0.53 3.88
CA SER A 42 7.30 0.13 3.79
C SER A 42 7.29 1.56 4.34
N PHE A 43 6.20 2.30 4.14
CA PHE A 43 6.04 3.65 4.69
C PHE A 43 5.87 3.62 6.22
N GLN A 44 5.17 2.63 6.77
CA GLN A 44 5.06 2.47 8.23
C GLN A 44 6.41 2.11 8.86
N ILE A 45 7.21 1.27 8.19
CA ILE A 45 8.56 0.92 8.64
C ILE A 45 9.44 2.17 8.63
N LEU A 46 9.41 2.95 7.55
CA LEU A 46 10.12 4.23 7.46
C LEU A 46 9.75 5.17 8.62
N LEU A 47 8.46 5.29 8.93
CA LEU A 47 8.02 6.15 10.05
C LEU A 47 8.63 5.68 11.37
N LYS A 48 8.63 4.37 11.63
CA LYS A 48 9.24 3.78 12.85
C LYS A 48 10.75 3.96 12.89
N GLU A 49 11.44 3.86 11.76
CA GLU A 49 12.88 4.08 11.67
C GLU A 49 13.24 5.53 11.99
N ILE A 50 12.45 6.50 11.50
CA ILE A 50 12.64 7.90 11.82
C ILE A 50 12.30 8.18 13.30
N GLN A 51 11.25 7.57 13.83
CA GLN A 51 10.91 7.65 15.26
C GLN A 51 11.99 7.07 16.17
N ALA A 52 12.70 6.03 15.72
CA ALA A 52 13.85 5.47 16.45
C ALA A 52 15.03 6.46 16.58
N LEU A 53 15.08 7.49 15.73
CA LEU A 53 16.04 8.60 15.80
C LEU A 53 15.54 9.76 16.69
N CYS A 54 14.50 9.54 17.50
CA CYS A 54 13.85 10.53 18.37
C CYS A 54 13.11 11.66 17.63
N PHE A 55 12.74 11.47 16.36
CA PHE A 55 11.86 12.40 15.64
C PHE A 55 10.39 11.99 15.80
N ASP A 56 9.55 12.91 16.28
CA ASP A 56 8.11 12.69 16.36
C ASP A 56 7.43 13.08 15.05
N ILE A 57 7.10 12.06 14.23
CA ILE A 57 6.38 12.22 12.96
C ILE A 57 5.06 11.47 13.07
N ASN A 58 3.98 12.17 12.77
CA ASN A 58 2.62 11.65 12.76
C ASN A 58 1.98 11.88 11.39
N VAL A 59 1.24 10.87 10.91
CA VAL A 59 0.44 10.98 9.69
C VAL A 59 -0.90 11.62 10.08
N ILE A 60 -1.29 12.69 9.36
CA ILE A 60 -2.56 13.43 9.55
C ILE A 60 -3.68 12.76 8.77
#